data_AF-A0A9W6ZU98-F1
#
_entry.id   AF-A0A9W6ZU98-F1
#
_cell.length_a   1.000
_cell.length_b   1.000
_cell.length_c   1.000
_cell.angle_alpha   90.00
_cell.angle_beta   90.00
_cell.angle_gamma   90.00
#
_symmetry.space_group_name_H-M   'P 1'
#
loop_
_entity.id
_entity.type
_entity.pdbx_description
1 polymer ?
#
loop_
_entity_poly.entity_id
_entity_poly.type
_entity_poly.pdbx_seq_one_letter_code
_entity_poly.pdbx_strand_id
1 'polypeptide(L)'
;MSELESLKAVIDAAAANVVKLKGEGAEPSAIKGAVGELLAAKAAYAEKNANKPPPANARPAKKKGKTAQFGKVEPLQLCFSPNDGAALPFVTLMCAVLIGLDPDLKLKMDINRAAAPALGTHGVGTTADKVISGDITCAKYFLNTHQRTDLAQPLTGGPDCMGEAEVDQWIEYSLRCKGASDATSFGQGWGELVQSVEDALAKGTAYLIGSSITIADIAVFDALGGGVKVHPCAVDIASLGPEVGRWFKLIENNPATVKTRHLLTGINGSTEFPSDGVLDPLVSGCHMLEVRVTIEAIIGANKIYCSW
;
A
#
# COMPACT_ATOMS: atom_id res chain seq x y z
N MET A 1 -51.10 28.27 2.81
CA MET A 1 -49.87 27.48 2.56
C MET A 1 -49.47 26.82 3.85
N SER A 2 -49.23 25.52 3.84
CA SER A 2 -48.72 24.82 5.02
C SER A 2 -47.30 25.28 5.35
N GLU A 3 -46.91 25.22 6.61
CA GLU A 3 -45.57 25.60 7.08
C GLU A 3 -44.44 24.79 6.41
N LEU A 4 -44.76 23.59 5.90
CA LEU A 4 -43.83 22.77 5.12
C LEU A 4 -43.71 23.26 3.67
N GLU A 5 -44.80 23.76 3.07
CA GLU A 5 -44.76 24.35 1.73
C GLU A 5 -43.95 25.65 1.70
N SER A 6 -44.04 26.46 2.76
CA SER A 6 -43.20 27.65 2.87
C SER A 6 -41.72 27.30 3.04
N LEU A 7 -41.39 26.29 3.85
CA LEU A 7 -39.99 25.81 3.99
C LEU A 7 -39.44 25.20 2.70
N LYS A 8 -40.28 24.49 1.93
CA LYS A 8 -39.87 23.96 0.63
C LYS A 8 -39.54 25.09 -0.36
N ALA A 9 -40.36 26.14 -0.40
CA ALA A 9 -40.08 27.32 -1.21
C ALA A 9 -38.77 28.02 -0.80
N VAL A 10 -38.46 28.07 0.50
CA VAL A 10 -37.18 28.61 1.02
C VAL A 10 -36.00 27.74 0.58
N ILE A 11 -36.12 26.42 0.62
CA ILE A 11 -35.08 25.49 0.15
C ILE A 11 -34.84 25.67 -1.35
N ASP A 12 -35.90 25.78 -2.14
CA ASP A 12 -35.79 25.93 -3.59
C ASP A 12 -35.16 27.28 -3.96
N ALA A 13 -35.49 28.36 -3.24
CA ALA A 13 -34.86 29.66 -3.40
C ALA A 13 -33.37 29.66 -3.01
N ALA A 14 -33.01 29.04 -1.88
CA ALA A 14 -31.61 28.92 -1.45
C ALA A 14 -30.79 28.05 -2.42
N ALA A 15 -31.38 26.97 -2.94
CA ALA A 15 -30.75 26.12 -3.95
C ALA A 15 -30.50 26.87 -5.26
N ALA A 16 -31.48 27.65 -5.73
CA ALA A 16 -31.34 28.49 -6.92
C ALA A 16 -30.22 29.55 -6.73
N ASN A 17 -30.11 30.13 -5.53
CA ASN A 17 -29.05 31.09 -5.21
C ASN A 17 -27.64 30.46 -5.28
N VAL A 18 -27.46 29.25 -4.74
CA VAL A 18 -26.18 28.52 -4.83
C VAL A 18 -25.81 28.20 -6.28
N VAL A 19 -26.78 27.81 -7.11
CA VAL A 19 -26.56 27.54 -8.53
C VAL A 19 -26.16 28.81 -9.26
N LYS A 20 -26.84 29.94 -8.98
CA LYS A 20 -26.53 31.24 -9.57
C LYS A 20 -25.11 31.71 -9.22
N LEU A 21 -24.74 31.69 -7.93
CA LEU A 21 -23.40 32.10 -7.48
C LEU A 21 -22.28 31.26 -8.08
N LYS A 22 -22.52 29.95 -8.30
CA LYS A 22 -21.57 29.08 -8.99
C LYS A 22 -21.46 29.39 -10.49
N GLY A 23 -22.58 29.70 -11.15
CA GLY A 23 -22.62 30.07 -12.56
C GLY A 23 -21.96 31.43 -12.83
N GLU A 24 -22.03 32.35 -11.87
CA GLU A 24 -21.43 33.69 -11.95
C GLU A 24 -19.96 33.74 -11.50
N GLY A 25 -19.39 32.61 -11.05
CA GLY A 25 -18.00 32.55 -10.61
C GLY A 25 -17.73 33.36 -9.32
N ALA A 26 -18.73 33.46 -8.44
CA ALA A 26 -18.61 34.21 -7.20
C ALA A 26 -17.50 33.68 -6.29
N GLU A 27 -16.97 34.57 -5.44
CA GLU A 27 -15.93 34.24 -4.45
C GLU A 27 -16.33 33.03 -3.57
N PRO A 28 -15.40 32.10 -3.25
CA PRO A 28 -15.70 30.88 -2.50
C PRO A 28 -16.36 31.12 -1.13
N SER A 29 -16.07 32.27 -0.50
CA SER A 29 -16.68 32.69 0.77
C SER A 29 -18.19 32.95 0.63
N ALA A 30 -18.62 33.57 -0.48
CA ALA A 30 -20.03 33.82 -0.79
C ALA A 30 -20.79 32.52 -1.09
N ILE A 31 -20.15 31.59 -1.82
CA ILE A 31 -20.72 30.27 -2.09
C ILE A 31 -20.87 29.48 -0.78
N LYS A 32 -19.88 29.54 0.11
CA LYS A 32 -19.93 28.87 1.42
C LYS A 32 -21.06 29.42 2.30
N GLY A 33 -21.27 30.74 2.30
CA GLY A 33 -22.40 31.37 2.98
C GLY A 33 -23.76 30.86 2.48
N ALA A 34 -23.97 30.88 1.16
CA ALA A 34 -25.21 30.40 0.56
C ALA A 34 -25.46 28.89 0.75
N VAL A 35 -24.40 28.07 0.78
CA VAL A 35 -24.50 26.64 1.13
C VAL A 35 -24.90 26.46 2.60
N GLY A 36 -24.39 27.30 3.50
CA GLY A 36 -24.79 27.29 4.92
C GLY A 36 -26.29 27.55 5.11
N GLU A 37 -26.83 28.55 4.42
CA GLU A 37 -28.27 28.87 4.43
C GLU A 37 -29.14 27.71 3.89
N LEU A 38 -28.69 27.07 2.80
CA LEU A 38 -29.38 25.91 2.24
C LEU A 38 -29.40 24.73 3.21
N LEU A 39 -28.30 24.48 3.93
CA LEU A 39 -28.22 23.40 4.91
C LEU A 39 -29.09 23.69 6.14
N ALA A 40 -29.12 24.93 6.62
CA ALA A 40 -30.00 25.34 7.72
C ALA A 40 -31.49 25.19 7.35
N ALA A 41 -31.88 25.60 6.15
CA ALA A 41 -33.26 25.43 5.67
C ALA A 41 -33.67 23.96 5.54
N LYS A 42 -32.75 23.09 5.10
CA LYS A 42 -32.98 21.64 5.04
C LYS A 42 -33.08 20.99 6.42
N ALA A 43 -32.29 21.45 7.39
CA ALA A 43 -32.38 20.99 8.77
C ALA A 43 -33.73 21.34 9.40
N ALA A 44 -34.18 22.60 9.25
CA ALA A 44 -35.48 23.04 9.73
C ALA A 44 -36.66 22.30 9.07
N TYR A 45 -36.55 21.99 7.77
CA TYR A 45 -37.53 21.15 7.08
C TYR A 45 -37.52 19.70 7.59
N ALA A 46 -36.35 19.12 7.85
CA ALA A 46 -36.24 17.76 8.37
C ALA A 46 -36.83 17.62 9.78
N GLU A 47 -36.58 18.61 10.66
CA GLU A 47 -37.13 18.65 12.02
C GLU A 47 -38.67 18.72 12.01
N LYS A 48 -39.25 19.55 11.14
CA LYS A 48 -40.72 19.67 11.02
C LYS A 48 -41.39 18.54 10.24
N ASN A 49 -40.61 17.77 9.47
CA ASN A 49 -41.10 16.66 8.66
C ASN A 49 -40.82 15.28 9.29
N ALA A 50 -40.29 15.24 10.53
CA ALA A 50 -39.83 14.02 11.22
C ALA A 50 -40.92 12.99 11.58
N ASN A 51 -42.21 13.33 11.42
CA ASN A 51 -43.35 12.46 11.77
C ASN A 51 -44.11 11.87 10.56
N LYS A 52 -43.59 11.96 9.33
CA LYS A 52 -44.21 11.25 8.20
C LYS A 52 -43.58 9.86 8.02
N PRO A 53 -44.38 8.76 8.04
CA PRO A 53 -43.88 7.46 7.65
C PRO A 53 -43.33 7.55 6.20
N PRO A 54 -42.21 6.87 5.90
CA PRO A 54 -41.65 6.90 4.55
C PRO A 54 -42.72 6.43 3.56
N PRO A 55 -42.87 7.08 2.40
CA PRO A 55 -43.85 6.65 1.42
C PRO A 55 -43.58 5.20 1.05
N ALA A 56 -44.62 4.37 0.98
CA ALA A 56 -44.54 2.91 0.78
C ALA A 56 -43.78 2.47 -0.49
N ASN A 57 -43.41 3.42 -1.36
CA ASN A 57 -42.64 3.20 -2.59
C ASN A 57 -41.27 3.89 -2.60
N ALA A 58 -40.77 4.40 -1.47
CA ALA A 58 -39.39 4.83 -1.35
C ALA A 58 -38.49 3.61 -1.41
N ARG A 59 -38.07 3.23 -2.63
CA ARG A 59 -36.90 2.37 -2.81
C ARG A 59 -35.79 2.96 -1.94
N PRO A 60 -35.11 2.15 -1.11
CA PRO A 60 -34.02 2.65 -0.29
C PRO A 60 -33.11 3.43 -1.23
N ALA A 61 -32.84 4.69 -0.90
CA ALA A 61 -31.86 5.47 -1.62
C ALA A 61 -30.61 4.60 -1.60
N LYS A 62 -30.30 4.00 -2.75
CA LYS A 62 -28.99 3.39 -2.96
C LYS A 62 -28.07 4.54 -2.63
N LYS A 63 -27.43 4.50 -1.46
CA LYS A 63 -26.15 5.17 -1.28
C LYS A 63 -25.41 4.73 -2.53
N LYS A 64 -25.26 5.63 -3.51
CA LYS A 64 -24.26 5.46 -4.53
C LYS A 64 -22.99 5.47 -3.71
N GLY A 65 -22.61 4.30 -3.17
CA GLY A 65 -21.24 4.03 -2.85
C GLY A 65 -20.55 4.48 -4.11
N LYS A 66 -19.73 5.53 -3.98
CA LYS A 66 -18.84 5.91 -5.07
C LYS A 66 -18.05 4.63 -5.30
N THR A 67 -18.49 3.80 -6.26
CA THR A 67 -17.65 2.77 -6.84
C THR A 67 -16.41 3.55 -7.19
N ALA A 68 -15.29 3.24 -6.53
CA ALA A 68 -14.05 3.96 -6.69
C ALA A 68 -13.90 4.19 -8.20
N GLN A 69 -14.03 5.44 -8.63
CA GLN A 69 -13.65 5.78 -9.98
C GLN A 69 -12.15 5.61 -9.93
N PHE A 70 -11.67 4.41 -10.24
CA PHE A 70 -10.29 4.18 -10.56
C PHE A 70 -10.04 5.09 -11.76
N GLY A 71 -9.62 6.34 -11.48
CA GLY A 71 -9.27 7.29 -12.53
C GLY A 71 -8.28 6.57 -13.43
N LYS A 72 -8.44 6.70 -14.75
CA LYS A 72 -7.65 5.98 -15.77
C LYS A 72 -6.21 5.76 -15.27
N VAL A 73 -5.93 4.53 -14.84
CA VAL A 73 -4.61 4.11 -14.38
C VAL A 73 -3.85 3.67 -15.61
N GLU A 74 -2.68 4.23 -15.87
CA GLU A 74 -1.86 3.80 -17.00
C GLU A 74 -1.27 2.39 -16.75
N PRO A 75 -0.89 1.64 -17.80
CA PRO A 75 -0.16 0.40 -17.63
C PRO A 75 1.10 0.61 -16.77
N LEU A 76 1.30 -0.27 -15.77
CA LEU A 76 2.39 -0.20 -14.78
C LEU A 76 2.43 1.07 -13.92
N GLN A 77 1.37 1.88 -13.92
CA GLN A 77 1.25 3.00 -13.00
C GLN A 77 0.76 2.52 -11.64
N LEU A 78 1.59 2.75 -10.63
CA LEU A 78 1.27 2.47 -9.24
C LEU A 78 0.58 3.69 -8.63
N CYS A 79 -0.71 3.50 -8.33
CA CYS A 79 -1.56 4.48 -7.69
C CYS A 79 -1.69 4.19 -6.19
N PHE A 80 -1.54 5.20 -5.35
CA PHE A 80 -1.72 5.09 -3.91
C PHE A 80 -2.24 6.40 -3.33
N SER A 81 -2.75 6.34 -2.11
CA SER A 81 -3.22 7.52 -1.39
C SER A 81 -2.06 8.12 -0.59
N PRO A 82 -1.78 9.43 -0.69
CA PRO A 82 -0.80 10.10 0.16
C PRO A 82 -1.39 10.52 1.52
N ASN A 83 -2.66 10.19 1.79
CA ASN A 83 -3.32 10.58 3.02
C ASN A 83 -2.73 9.83 4.21
N ASP A 84 -2.64 10.51 5.34
CA ASP A 84 -2.18 9.90 6.60
C ASP A 84 -3.03 8.67 6.97
N GLY A 85 -2.37 7.63 7.47
CA GLY A 85 -2.98 6.33 7.78
C GLY A 85 -3.40 5.48 6.57
N ALA A 86 -3.24 5.95 5.33
CA ALA A 86 -3.52 5.13 4.17
C ALA A 86 -2.46 4.04 3.98
N ALA A 87 -2.87 2.91 3.40
CA ALA A 87 -1.94 1.84 3.06
C ALA A 87 -0.98 2.31 1.96
N LEU A 88 0.32 2.26 2.25
CA LEU A 88 1.40 2.61 1.34
C LEU A 88 1.91 1.35 0.60
N PRO A 89 2.41 1.49 -0.64
CA PRO A 89 2.86 0.35 -1.45
C PRO A 89 4.31 -0.06 -1.16
N PHE A 90 4.62 -0.35 0.11
CA PHE A 90 6.00 -0.66 0.52
C PHE A 90 6.53 -1.92 -0.17
N VAL A 91 5.77 -3.02 -0.15
CA VAL A 91 6.20 -4.31 -0.70
C VAL A 91 6.42 -4.19 -2.22
N THR A 92 5.48 -3.56 -2.93
CA THR A 92 5.59 -3.36 -4.38
C THR A 92 6.82 -2.53 -4.75
N LEU A 93 7.06 -1.42 -4.04
CA LEU A 93 8.21 -0.56 -4.31
C LEU A 93 9.53 -1.27 -3.98
N MET A 94 9.59 -2.01 -2.87
CA MET A 94 10.78 -2.77 -2.49
C MET A 94 11.13 -3.82 -3.56
N CYS A 95 10.13 -4.58 -4.03
CA CYS A 95 10.32 -5.52 -5.14
C CYS A 95 10.80 -4.81 -6.41
N ALA A 96 10.23 -3.65 -6.77
CA ALA A 96 10.66 -2.87 -7.92
C ALA A 96 12.12 -2.39 -7.80
N VAL A 97 12.53 -1.94 -6.63
CA VAL A 97 13.92 -1.52 -6.36
C VAL A 97 14.88 -2.72 -6.48
N LEU A 98 14.53 -3.87 -5.90
CA LEU A 98 15.36 -5.08 -5.93
C LEU A 98 15.63 -5.60 -7.34
N ILE A 99 14.66 -5.42 -8.26
CA ILE A 99 14.84 -5.78 -9.67
C ILE A 99 15.37 -4.64 -10.55
N GLY A 100 15.69 -3.49 -9.95
CA GLY A 100 16.33 -2.34 -10.59
C GLY A 100 15.41 -1.47 -11.44
N LEU A 101 14.12 -1.37 -11.09
CA LEU A 101 13.08 -0.69 -11.89
C LEU A 101 12.39 0.45 -11.15
N ASP A 102 12.99 0.94 -10.07
CA ASP A 102 12.50 2.12 -9.40
C ASP A 102 12.33 3.38 -10.28
N PRO A 103 13.11 3.63 -11.37
CA PRO A 103 12.83 4.77 -12.25
C PRO A 103 11.66 4.53 -13.22
N ASP A 104 11.24 3.27 -13.43
CA ASP A 104 10.28 2.90 -14.48
C ASP A 104 8.85 2.81 -13.96
N LEU A 105 8.66 2.64 -12.64
CA LEU A 105 7.34 2.59 -12.05
C LEU A 105 6.73 4.01 -12.01
N LYS A 106 5.70 4.25 -12.81
CA LYS A 106 5.00 5.55 -12.78
C LYS A 106 4.22 5.66 -11.47
N LEU A 107 4.66 6.50 -10.55
CA LEU A 107 3.97 6.76 -9.30
C LEU A 107 2.88 7.81 -9.49
N LYS A 108 1.67 7.53 -9.02
CA LYS A 108 0.54 8.47 -9.06
C LYS A 108 -0.14 8.56 -7.71
N MET A 109 -0.09 9.76 -7.14
CA MET A 109 -0.84 10.08 -5.93
C MET A 109 -2.31 10.28 -6.27
N ASP A 110 -3.19 9.59 -5.56
CA ASP A 110 -4.64 9.65 -5.72
C ASP A 110 -5.29 9.94 -4.37
N ILE A 111 -5.45 11.22 -4.04
CA ILE A 111 -5.99 11.69 -2.74
C ILE A 111 -7.40 11.16 -2.44
N ASN A 112 -8.15 10.76 -3.47
CA ASN A 112 -9.51 10.25 -3.32
C ASN A 112 -9.54 8.73 -3.13
N ARG A 113 -8.38 8.08 -3.20
CA ARG A 113 -8.25 6.66 -2.93
C ARG A 113 -8.32 6.42 -1.43
N ALA A 114 -9.45 5.90 -0.99
CA ALA A 114 -9.64 5.42 0.38
C ALA A 114 -9.17 3.95 0.55
N ALA A 115 -8.93 3.24 -0.57
CA ALA A 115 -8.60 1.83 -0.60
C ALA A 115 -7.08 1.59 -0.73
N ALA A 116 -6.68 0.31 -0.67
CA ALA A 116 -5.31 -0.13 -0.83
C ALA A 116 -4.63 0.38 -2.13
N PRO A 117 -3.29 0.37 -2.19
CA PRO A 117 -2.55 0.68 -3.41
C PRO A 117 -3.02 -0.15 -4.58
N ALA A 118 -2.84 0.37 -5.79
CA ALA A 118 -3.30 -0.28 -7.00
C ALA A 118 -2.36 -0.08 -8.17
N LEU A 119 -2.23 -1.11 -9.00
CA LEU A 119 -1.34 -1.16 -10.15
C LEU A 119 -2.15 -1.40 -11.43
N GLY A 120 -1.93 -0.59 -12.46
CA GLY A 120 -2.48 -0.84 -13.78
C GLY A 120 -1.83 -2.06 -14.42
N THR A 121 -2.62 -3.01 -14.94
CA THR A 121 -2.09 -4.16 -15.66
C THR A 121 -1.34 -3.75 -16.93
N HIS A 122 -0.46 -4.62 -17.42
CA HIS A 122 0.16 -4.46 -18.72
C HIS A 122 -0.93 -4.38 -19.81
N GLY A 123 -0.68 -3.57 -20.83
CA GLY A 123 -1.61 -3.39 -21.95
C GLY A 123 -1.03 -2.43 -22.99
N VAL A 124 -1.66 -2.43 -24.17
CA VAL A 124 -1.32 -1.50 -25.25
C VAL A 124 -2.30 -0.33 -25.19
N GLY A 125 -1.83 0.85 -24.78
CA GLY A 125 -2.66 2.06 -24.72
C GLY A 125 -2.30 2.99 -23.57
N THR A 126 -3.13 4.02 -23.37
CA THR A 126 -2.98 5.04 -22.33
C THR A 126 -3.77 4.72 -21.06
N THR A 127 -4.45 3.59 -20.99
CA THR A 127 -5.22 3.14 -19.82
C THR A 127 -5.10 1.63 -19.73
N ALA A 128 -4.83 1.13 -18.53
CA ALA A 128 -4.77 -0.29 -18.24
C ALA A 128 -6.17 -0.92 -18.34
N ASP A 129 -6.24 -2.12 -18.90
CA ASP A 129 -7.50 -2.88 -19.04
C ASP A 129 -8.08 -3.29 -17.69
N LYS A 130 -7.20 -3.57 -16.73
CA LYS A 130 -7.54 -3.96 -15.36
C LYS A 130 -6.64 -3.23 -14.38
N VAL A 131 -7.11 -3.19 -13.13
CA VAL A 131 -6.39 -2.60 -12.02
C VAL A 131 -6.27 -3.67 -10.93
N ILE A 132 -5.04 -4.02 -10.57
CA ILE A 132 -4.72 -4.89 -9.45
C ILE A 132 -4.73 -4.02 -8.19
N SER A 133 -5.29 -4.51 -7.08
CA SER A 133 -5.36 -3.77 -5.82
C SER A 133 -4.79 -4.59 -4.67
N GLY A 134 -4.20 -3.91 -3.69
CA GLY A 134 -3.44 -4.52 -2.59
C GLY A 134 -1.95 -4.51 -2.89
N ASP A 135 -1.14 -4.09 -1.92
CA ASP A 135 0.31 -3.94 -2.09
C ASP A 135 0.98 -5.26 -2.51
N ILE A 136 0.80 -6.32 -1.72
CA ILE A 136 1.39 -7.64 -2.04
C ILE A 136 0.87 -8.19 -3.37
N THR A 137 -0.42 -8.01 -3.67
CA THR A 137 -1.00 -8.46 -4.95
C THR A 137 -0.39 -7.69 -6.14
N CYS A 138 -0.17 -6.38 -5.99
CA CYS A 138 0.52 -5.58 -6.98
C CYS A 138 1.95 -6.07 -7.19
N ALA A 139 2.69 -6.34 -6.11
CA ALA A 139 4.04 -6.88 -6.15
C ALA A 139 4.10 -8.25 -6.86
N LYS A 140 3.23 -9.20 -6.49
CA LYS A 140 3.16 -10.52 -7.15
C LYS A 140 2.82 -10.40 -8.64
N TYR A 141 1.81 -9.60 -8.98
CA TYR A 141 1.46 -9.37 -10.38
C TYR A 141 2.64 -8.80 -11.15
N PHE A 142 3.26 -7.75 -10.62
CA PHE A 142 4.40 -7.07 -11.22
C PHE A 142 5.58 -8.02 -11.45
N LEU A 143 5.95 -8.82 -10.46
CA LEU A 143 7.03 -9.80 -10.56
C LEU A 143 6.71 -10.89 -11.60
N ASN A 144 5.49 -11.44 -11.57
CA ASN A 144 5.09 -12.55 -12.44
C ASN A 144 4.94 -12.15 -13.91
N THR A 145 4.65 -10.88 -14.19
CA THR A 145 4.55 -10.37 -15.56
C THR A 145 5.82 -9.69 -16.06
N HIS A 146 6.86 -9.62 -15.22
CA HIS A 146 8.09 -8.91 -15.55
C HIS A 146 8.91 -9.66 -16.61
N GLN A 147 9.54 -8.94 -17.54
CA GLN A 147 10.38 -9.55 -18.59
C GLN A 147 11.70 -10.12 -18.03
N ARG A 148 12.22 -9.51 -16.96
CA ARG A 148 13.40 -9.96 -16.20
C ARG A 148 13.06 -11.08 -15.22
N THR A 149 12.69 -12.23 -15.75
CA THR A 149 12.39 -13.44 -14.95
C THR A 149 13.60 -13.92 -14.14
N ASP A 150 14.82 -13.65 -14.61
CA ASP A 150 16.08 -13.91 -13.92
C ASP A 150 16.16 -13.26 -12.52
N LEU A 151 15.61 -12.06 -12.38
CA LEU A 151 15.56 -11.34 -11.09
C LEU A 151 14.23 -11.50 -10.36
N ALA A 152 13.12 -11.60 -11.09
CA ALA A 152 11.79 -11.65 -10.50
C ALA A 152 11.49 -13.02 -9.88
N GLN A 153 11.89 -14.11 -10.52
CA GLN A 153 11.56 -15.47 -10.10
C GLN A 153 12.19 -15.86 -8.75
N PRO A 154 13.45 -15.51 -8.42
CA PRO A 154 13.98 -15.74 -7.08
C PRO A 154 13.15 -15.07 -5.97
N LEU A 155 12.61 -13.87 -6.24
CA LEU A 155 11.78 -13.14 -5.26
C LEU A 155 10.44 -13.84 -4.97
N THR A 156 9.95 -14.67 -5.89
CA THR A 156 8.70 -15.43 -5.73
C THR A 156 8.92 -16.88 -5.29
N GLY A 157 10.12 -17.23 -4.82
CA GLY A 157 10.44 -18.57 -4.34
C GLY A 157 11.11 -19.48 -5.36
N GLY A 158 11.49 -18.94 -6.53
CA GLY A 158 12.19 -19.67 -7.58
C GLY A 158 11.24 -20.37 -8.58
N PRO A 159 11.78 -21.27 -9.42
CA PRO A 159 11.01 -22.00 -10.43
C PRO A 159 10.22 -23.19 -9.88
N ASP A 160 10.49 -23.60 -8.64
CA ASP A 160 9.84 -24.76 -8.03
C ASP A 160 8.55 -24.36 -7.31
N CYS A 161 7.51 -25.18 -7.45
CA CYS A 161 6.20 -24.92 -6.85
C CYS A 161 6.24 -24.96 -5.32
N MET A 162 7.20 -25.70 -4.73
CA MET A 162 7.40 -25.74 -3.29
C MET A 162 7.85 -24.39 -2.76
N GLY A 163 8.82 -23.74 -3.41
CA GLY A 163 9.31 -22.43 -2.98
C GLY A 163 8.24 -21.33 -3.12
N GLU A 164 7.45 -21.36 -4.20
CA GLU A 164 6.30 -20.46 -4.36
C GLU A 164 5.25 -20.68 -3.26
N ALA A 165 4.95 -21.93 -2.90
CA ALA A 165 4.01 -22.26 -1.84
C ALA A 165 4.49 -21.80 -0.46
N GLU A 166 5.78 -21.95 -0.15
CA GLU A 166 6.37 -21.44 1.09
C GLU A 166 6.29 -19.91 1.15
N VAL A 167 6.56 -19.23 0.02
CA VAL A 167 6.44 -17.77 -0.09
C VAL A 167 5.01 -17.32 0.19
N ASP A 168 4.04 -17.99 -0.43
CA ASP A 168 2.62 -17.68 -0.26
C ASP A 168 2.12 -17.93 1.17
N GLN A 169 2.61 -19.00 1.82
CA GLN A 169 2.30 -19.28 3.21
C GLN A 169 2.74 -18.13 4.14
N TRP A 170 3.96 -17.62 3.99
CA TRP A 170 4.46 -16.51 4.79
C TRP A 170 3.75 -15.18 4.47
N ILE A 171 3.38 -14.95 3.21
CA ILE A 171 2.54 -13.81 2.83
C ILE A 171 1.18 -13.88 3.53
N GLU A 172 0.49 -15.01 3.45
CA GLU A 172 -0.84 -15.17 4.07
C GLU A 172 -0.75 -14.99 5.58
N TYR A 173 0.27 -15.58 6.19
CA TYR A 173 0.49 -15.47 7.64
C TYR A 173 0.77 -14.04 8.07
N SER A 174 1.66 -13.32 7.37
CA SER A 174 1.97 -11.92 7.67
C SER A 174 0.76 -11.00 7.51
N LEU A 175 -0.06 -11.20 6.46
CA LEU A 175 -1.31 -10.45 6.24
C LEU A 175 -2.31 -10.71 7.37
N ARG A 176 -2.47 -11.95 7.80
CA ARG A 176 -3.36 -12.31 8.92
C ARG A 176 -2.94 -11.62 10.21
N CYS A 177 -1.64 -11.58 10.51
CA CYS A 177 -1.12 -10.93 11.71
C CYS A 177 -1.23 -9.39 11.62
N LYS A 178 -1.00 -8.81 10.44
CA LYS A 178 -1.11 -7.36 10.21
C LYS A 178 -2.56 -6.85 10.27
N GLY A 179 -3.53 -7.67 9.85
CA GLY A 179 -4.94 -7.31 9.79
C GLY A 179 -5.68 -7.28 11.14
N ALA A 180 -5.03 -7.68 12.23
CA ALA A 180 -5.60 -7.64 13.57
C ALA A 180 -5.74 -6.17 14.04
N SER A 181 -6.91 -5.58 13.85
CA SER A 181 -7.17 -4.14 14.05
C SER A 181 -7.24 -3.70 15.50
N ASP A 182 -7.49 -4.63 16.42
CA ASP A 182 -7.70 -4.30 17.83
C ASP A 182 -6.39 -4.53 18.57
N ALA A 183 -5.91 -3.55 19.35
CA ALA A 183 -4.61 -3.57 20.02
C ALA A 183 -4.32 -4.87 20.80
N THR A 184 -5.37 -5.49 21.36
CA THR A 184 -5.28 -6.77 22.09
C THR A 184 -5.06 -7.97 21.16
N SER A 185 -5.77 -8.03 20.03
CA SER A 185 -5.60 -9.06 18.99
C SER A 185 -4.32 -8.89 18.19
N PHE A 186 -3.89 -7.63 18.02
CA PHE A 186 -2.62 -7.29 17.39
C PHE A 186 -1.45 -7.83 18.19
N GLY A 187 -1.45 -7.64 19.52
CA GLY A 187 -0.38 -8.16 20.38
C GLY A 187 -0.22 -9.68 20.30
N GLN A 188 -1.33 -10.42 20.20
CA GLN A 188 -1.29 -11.88 20.05
C GLN A 188 -0.78 -12.30 18.66
N GLY A 189 -1.37 -11.78 17.58
CA GLY A 189 -0.96 -12.12 16.23
C GLY A 189 0.47 -11.69 15.90
N TRP A 190 0.90 -10.55 16.44
CA TRP A 190 2.27 -10.07 16.32
C TRP A 190 3.26 -10.96 17.08
N GLY A 191 2.94 -11.34 18.33
CA GLY A 191 3.78 -12.26 19.11
C GLY A 191 3.92 -13.64 18.46
N GLU A 192 2.82 -14.18 17.92
CA GLU A 192 2.82 -15.43 17.15
C GLU A 192 3.67 -15.33 15.88
N LEU A 193 3.60 -14.19 15.17
CA LEU A 193 4.44 -13.94 13.99
C LEU A 193 5.92 -13.92 14.37
N VAL A 194 6.29 -13.16 15.40
CA VAL A 194 7.67 -13.06 15.87
C VAL A 194 8.21 -14.43 16.26
N GLN A 195 7.47 -15.21 17.06
CA GLN A 195 7.91 -16.55 17.45
C GLN A 195 8.07 -17.49 16.26
N SER A 196 7.15 -17.43 15.29
CA SER A 196 7.23 -18.29 14.09
C SER A 196 8.45 -17.95 13.23
N VAL A 197 8.77 -16.65 13.11
CA VAL A 197 9.96 -16.18 12.39
C VAL A 197 11.23 -16.57 13.14
N GLU A 198 11.24 -16.47 14.46
CA GLU A 198 12.36 -16.91 15.32
C GLU A 198 12.64 -18.40 15.10
N ASP A 199 11.61 -19.25 15.16
CA ASP A 199 11.72 -20.70 14.96
C ASP A 199 12.19 -21.06 13.55
N ALA A 200 11.77 -20.28 12.54
CA ALA A 200 12.20 -20.48 11.17
C ALA A 200 13.68 -20.15 10.97
N LEU A 201 14.14 -19.02 11.53
CA LEU A 201 15.51 -18.52 11.39
C LEU A 201 16.52 -19.25 12.30
N ALA A 202 16.07 -19.81 13.42
CA ALA A 202 16.88 -20.62 14.34
C ALA A 202 17.52 -21.85 13.66
N LYS A 203 17.06 -22.22 12.47
CA LYS A 203 17.66 -23.25 11.60
C LYS A 203 18.99 -22.81 10.97
N GLY A 204 19.44 -21.58 11.24
CA GLY A 204 20.70 -21.03 10.73
C GLY A 204 20.58 -20.39 9.35
N THR A 205 19.36 -20.03 8.92
CA THR A 205 19.13 -19.37 7.62
C THR A 205 19.25 -17.84 7.74
N ALA A 206 19.69 -17.21 6.66
CA ALA A 206 19.76 -15.75 6.58
C ALA A 206 18.40 -15.12 6.25
N TYR A 207 17.56 -15.85 5.52
CA TYR A 207 16.23 -15.45 5.03
C TYR A 207 15.19 -16.48 5.44
N LEU A 208 13.91 -16.12 5.33
CA LEU A 208 12.79 -17.02 5.65
C LEU A 208 12.75 -18.23 4.71
N ILE A 209 13.10 -18.02 3.44
CA ILE A 209 13.02 -19.03 2.39
C ILE A 209 14.28 -18.96 1.54
N GLY A 210 14.96 -20.09 1.40
CA GLY A 210 16.15 -20.20 0.56
C GLY A 210 17.35 -19.39 1.06
N SER A 211 18.14 -18.87 0.12
CA SER A 211 19.42 -18.20 0.37
C SER A 211 19.44 -16.72 -0.04
N SER A 212 18.32 -16.17 -0.47
CA SER A 212 18.19 -14.78 -0.91
C SER A 212 16.87 -14.19 -0.41
N ILE A 213 16.80 -12.87 -0.37
CA ILE A 213 15.55 -12.17 -0.04
C ILE A 213 14.41 -12.60 -0.98
N THR A 214 13.22 -12.79 -0.42
CA THR A 214 11.98 -13.08 -1.16
C THR A 214 10.90 -12.08 -0.80
N ILE A 215 9.78 -12.07 -1.53
CA ILE A 215 8.60 -11.28 -1.16
C ILE A 215 8.03 -11.68 0.21
N ALA A 216 8.27 -12.93 0.67
CA ALA A 216 7.91 -13.35 2.02
C ALA A 216 8.68 -12.55 3.08
N ASP A 217 10.01 -12.40 2.92
CA ASP A 217 10.82 -11.59 3.84
C ASP A 217 10.32 -10.15 3.90
N ILE A 218 10.00 -9.57 2.73
CA ILE A 218 9.54 -8.18 2.61
C ILE A 218 8.16 -8.01 3.27
N ALA A 219 7.24 -8.95 3.04
CA ALA A 219 5.89 -8.91 3.61
C ALA A 219 5.88 -9.08 5.13
N VAL A 220 6.68 -10.04 5.65
CA VAL A 220 6.85 -10.24 7.10
C VAL A 220 7.53 -9.02 7.73
N PHE A 221 8.56 -8.46 7.08
CA PHE A 221 9.25 -7.26 7.56
C PHE A 221 8.30 -6.07 7.66
N ASP A 222 7.47 -5.86 6.65
CA ASP A 222 6.42 -4.83 6.64
C ASP A 222 5.35 -5.09 7.72
N ALA A 223 4.89 -6.33 7.89
CA ALA A 223 3.92 -6.71 8.91
C ALA A 223 4.45 -6.52 10.34
N LEU A 224 5.76 -6.72 10.55
CA LEU A 224 6.40 -6.44 11.82
C LEU A 224 6.59 -4.95 12.09
N GLY A 225 6.41 -4.07 11.10
CA GLY A 225 6.51 -2.61 11.25
C GLY A 225 7.74 -1.99 10.59
N GLY A 226 8.52 -2.75 9.82
CA GLY A 226 9.73 -2.27 9.15
C GLY A 226 9.47 -1.42 7.90
N GLY A 227 8.31 -1.56 7.26
CA GLY A 227 8.04 -0.94 5.96
C GLY A 227 7.93 0.58 6.02
N VAL A 228 6.89 1.07 6.70
CA VAL A 228 6.71 2.50 6.96
C VAL A 228 6.29 2.70 8.41
N LYS A 229 6.93 3.63 9.11
CA LYS A 229 6.60 4.06 10.49
C LYS A 229 5.25 4.80 10.57
N VAL A 230 4.20 4.28 9.92
CA VAL A 230 2.82 4.77 10.08
C VAL A 230 2.18 4.15 11.33
N HIS A 231 2.78 3.08 11.88
CA HIS A 231 2.30 2.50 13.14
C HIS A 231 2.97 3.20 14.35
N PRO A 232 2.20 3.62 15.37
CA PRO A 232 2.72 4.29 16.57
C PRO A 232 3.65 3.42 17.44
N CYS A 233 3.78 2.13 17.10
CA CYS A 233 4.72 1.23 17.73
C CYS A 233 6.01 1.22 16.92
N ALA A 234 6.95 2.10 17.26
CA ALA A 234 8.34 1.86 16.89
C ALA A 234 8.68 0.45 17.42
N VAL A 235 9.01 -0.46 16.51
CA VAL A 235 9.37 -1.82 16.90
C VAL A 235 10.60 -1.73 17.77
N ASP A 236 10.48 -2.13 19.03
CA ASP A 236 11.64 -2.32 19.88
C ASP A 236 12.34 -3.60 19.39
N ILE A 237 13.40 -3.44 18.60
CA ILE A 237 14.16 -4.57 18.05
C ILE A 237 14.65 -5.49 19.17
N ALA A 238 14.89 -4.97 20.38
CA ALA A 238 15.30 -5.80 21.52
C ALA A 238 14.22 -6.80 21.95
N SER A 239 12.94 -6.54 21.62
CA SER A 239 11.81 -7.41 21.92
C SER A 239 11.56 -8.53 20.90
N LEU A 240 12.22 -8.49 19.73
CA LEU A 240 11.95 -9.42 18.63
C LEU A 240 12.58 -10.82 18.82
N GLY A 241 13.47 -11.01 19.80
CA GLY A 241 14.30 -12.20 19.88
C GLY A 241 15.59 -12.07 19.06
N PRO A 242 16.62 -12.89 19.34
CA PRO A 242 17.94 -12.73 18.73
C PRO A 242 17.94 -12.98 17.22
N GLU A 243 17.26 -14.01 16.72
CA GLU A 243 17.32 -14.34 15.28
C GLU A 243 16.45 -13.41 14.45
N VAL A 244 15.23 -13.11 14.89
CA VAL A 244 14.37 -12.11 14.23
C VAL A 244 15.02 -10.74 14.29
N GLY A 245 15.61 -10.35 15.43
CA GLY A 245 16.32 -9.07 15.56
C GLY A 245 17.50 -8.95 14.58
N ARG A 246 18.26 -10.03 14.38
CA ARG A 246 19.33 -10.10 13.38
C ARG A 246 18.80 -9.98 11.97
N TRP A 247 17.81 -10.79 11.59
CA TRP A 247 17.19 -10.76 10.27
C TRP A 247 16.50 -9.42 9.98
N PHE A 248 15.79 -8.84 10.95
CA PHE A 248 15.13 -7.55 10.81
C PHE A 248 16.14 -6.45 10.50
N LYS A 249 17.27 -6.41 11.22
CA LYS A 249 18.37 -5.49 10.93
C LYS A 249 19.01 -5.73 9.56
N LEU A 250 19.12 -6.99 9.13
CA LEU A 250 19.61 -7.33 7.79
C LEU A 250 18.71 -6.73 6.71
N ILE A 251 17.40 -6.91 6.82
CA ILE A 251 16.42 -6.36 5.85
C ILE A 251 16.34 -4.83 5.96
N GLU A 252 16.33 -4.28 7.17
CA GLU A 252 16.26 -2.84 7.42
C GLU A 252 17.42 -2.06 6.79
N ASN A 253 18.64 -2.59 6.91
CA ASN A 253 19.85 -1.98 6.38
C ASN A 253 20.12 -2.35 4.91
N ASN A 254 19.25 -3.13 4.27
CA ASN A 254 19.37 -3.42 2.85
C ASN A 254 19.25 -2.11 2.05
N PRO A 255 20.15 -1.83 1.09
CA PRO A 255 20.08 -0.62 0.27
C PRO A 255 18.73 -0.42 -0.44
N ALA A 256 18.07 -1.50 -0.85
CA ALA A 256 16.75 -1.42 -1.45
C ALA A 256 15.68 -0.95 -0.45
N THR A 257 15.78 -1.34 0.82
CA THR A 257 14.86 -0.90 1.89
C THR A 257 15.02 0.58 2.15
N VAL A 258 16.27 1.04 2.28
CA VAL A 258 16.60 2.46 2.48
C VAL A 258 16.06 3.30 1.32
N LYS A 259 16.33 2.88 0.08
CA LYS A 259 15.83 3.55 -1.13
C LYS A 259 14.30 3.57 -1.20
N THR A 260 13.65 2.45 -0.87
CA THR A 260 12.18 2.37 -0.82
C THR A 260 11.59 3.32 0.21
N ARG A 261 12.18 3.39 1.41
CA ARG A 261 11.78 4.34 2.44
C ARG A 261 11.94 5.79 1.96
N HIS A 262 13.01 6.12 1.25
CA HIS A 262 13.18 7.46 0.66
C HIS A 262 12.10 7.81 -0.37
N LEU A 263 11.72 6.87 -1.23
CA LEU A 263 10.61 7.06 -2.16
C LEU A 263 9.30 7.33 -1.41
N LEU A 264 9.05 6.61 -0.31
CA LEU A 264 7.86 6.75 0.51
C LEU A 264 7.84 8.03 1.37
N THR A 265 8.99 8.52 1.85
CA THR A 265 9.06 9.81 2.55
C THR A 265 8.72 10.96 1.62
N GLY A 266 9.21 10.91 0.36
CA GLY A 266 8.85 11.90 -0.66
C GLY A 266 7.35 11.88 -0.99
N ILE A 267 6.69 10.73 -0.82
CA ILE A 267 5.26 10.58 -1.03
C ILE A 267 4.42 11.27 0.05
N ASN A 268 4.82 11.13 1.32
CA ASN A 268 4.07 11.69 2.44
C ASN A 268 4.27 13.21 2.62
N GLY A 269 5.06 13.86 1.76
CA GLY A 269 5.39 15.28 1.88
C GLY A 269 6.22 15.63 3.12
N SER A 270 6.67 14.63 3.89
CA SER A 270 7.59 14.83 4.99
C SER A 270 9.00 15.00 4.43
N THR A 271 9.58 16.18 4.65
CA THR A 271 10.97 16.47 4.29
C THR A 271 11.96 16.04 5.37
N GLU A 272 11.48 15.53 6.50
CA GLU A 272 12.33 15.04 7.58
C GLU A 272 12.88 13.66 7.22
N PHE A 273 14.15 13.65 6.82
CA PHE A 273 14.90 12.42 6.65
C PHE A 273 15.10 11.78 8.02
N PRO A 274 14.83 10.48 8.20
CA PRO A 274 15.36 9.76 9.34
C PRO A 274 16.89 9.82 9.21
N SER A 275 17.53 10.62 10.06
CA SER A 275 18.97 10.89 10.01
C SER A 275 19.77 9.59 9.98
N ASP A 276 20.65 9.51 8.98
CA ASP A 276 21.53 8.40 8.62
C ASP A 276 21.95 7.51 9.79
N GLY A 277 21.43 6.28 9.79
CA GLY A 277 22.11 5.18 10.42
C GLY A 277 23.40 4.92 9.65
N VAL A 278 24.55 5.10 10.30
CA VAL A 278 25.83 4.56 9.84
C VAL A 278 25.60 3.08 9.51
N LEU A 279 25.70 2.69 8.23
CA LEU A 279 25.60 1.29 7.81
C LEU A 279 26.55 0.44 8.64
N ASP A 280 26.01 -0.50 9.41
CA ASP A 280 26.81 -1.43 10.20
C ASP A 280 27.74 -2.23 9.25
N PRO A 281 29.07 -2.23 9.47
CA PRO A 281 30.03 -2.93 8.62
C PRO A 281 29.71 -4.42 8.41
N LEU A 282 29.04 -5.08 9.36
CA LEU A 282 28.66 -6.50 9.26
C LEU A 282 27.58 -6.75 8.19
N VAL A 283 26.68 -5.78 7.98
CA VAL A 283 25.63 -5.88 6.94
C VAL A 283 26.22 -5.66 5.55
N SER A 284 27.21 -4.76 5.43
CA SER A 284 27.94 -4.51 4.18
C SER A 284 28.65 -5.76 3.65
N GLY A 285 29.18 -6.60 4.54
CA GLY A 285 29.86 -7.85 4.18
C GLY A 285 28.95 -8.91 3.55
N CYS A 286 27.70 -9.04 4.02
CA CYS A 286 26.74 -10.00 3.47
C CYS A 286 26.30 -9.62 2.05
N HIS A 287 26.08 -8.33 1.80
CA HIS A 287 25.69 -7.83 0.48
C HIS A 287 26.80 -8.01 -0.57
N MET A 288 28.07 -7.83 -0.19
CA MET A 288 29.21 -8.09 -1.06
C MET A 288 29.35 -9.58 -1.44
N LEU A 289 28.95 -10.49 -0.55
CA LEU A 289 28.93 -11.93 -0.84
C LEU A 289 27.78 -12.28 -1.81
N GLU A 290 26.61 -11.66 -1.66
CA GLU A 290 25.47 -11.86 -2.58
C GLU A 290 25.81 -11.41 -4.00
N VAL A 291 26.34 -10.20 -4.18
CA VAL A 291 26.76 -9.69 -5.50
C VAL A 291 27.80 -10.63 -6.12
N ARG A 292 28.73 -11.14 -5.32
CA ARG A 292 29.78 -12.04 -5.80
C ARG A 292 29.25 -13.42 -6.18
N VAL A 293 28.36 -14.02 -5.39
CA VAL A 293 27.73 -15.32 -5.68
C VAL A 293 26.86 -15.22 -6.94
N THR A 294 26.11 -14.13 -7.11
CA THR A 294 25.31 -13.89 -8.33
C THR A 294 26.21 -13.72 -9.56
N ILE A 295 27.30 -12.96 -9.46
CA ILE A 295 28.27 -12.79 -10.56
C ILE A 295 28.96 -14.12 -10.91
N GLU A 296 29.40 -14.89 -9.92
CA GLU A 296 30.06 -16.18 -10.15
C GLU A 296 29.09 -17.22 -10.74
N ALA A 297 27.81 -17.21 -10.34
CA ALA A 297 26.76 -18.04 -10.95
C ALA A 297 26.47 -17.64 -12.41
N ILE A 298 26.42 -16.34 -12.72
CA ILE A 298 26.24 -15.82 -14.09
C ILE A 298 27.45 -16.16 -14.98
N ILE A 299 28.68 -16.04 -14.45
CA ILE A 299 29.90 -16.41 -15.17
C ILE A 299 29.98 -17.93 -15.36
N GLY A 300 29.58 -18.71 -14.36
CA GLY A 300 29.51 -20.16 -14.43
C GLY A 300 28.52 -20.67 -15.47
N ALA A 301 27.32 -20.08 -15.52
CA ALA A 301 26.30 -20.41 -16.52
C ALA A 301 26.73 -20.05 -17.95
N ASN A 302 27.40 -18.91 -18.14
CA ASN A 302 27.90 -18.50 -19.46
C ASN A 302 29.09 -19.34 -19.96
N LYS A 303 29.90 -19.93 -19.07
CA LYS A 303 30.98 -20.84 -19.48
C LYS A 303 30.45 -22.17 -20.06
N ILE A 304 29.25 -22.60 -19.70
CA ILE A 304 28.63 -23.83 -20.21
C ILE A 304 28.06 -23.60 -21.63
N TYR A 305 27.71 -22.36 -21.99
CA TYR A 305 27.17 -22.03 -23.31
C TYR A 305 28.22 -21.69 -24.37
N CYS A 306 29.50 -21.53 -24.00
CA CYS A 306 30.60 -21.24 -24.94
C CYS A 306 31.44 -22.49 -25.30
N SER A 307 30.96 -23.70 -25.02
CA SER A 307 31.64 -24.96 -25.35
C SER A 307 30.88 -25.84 -26.36
N TRP A 308 30.28 -25.21 -27.38
CA TRP A 308 29.79 -25.86 -28.60
C TRP A 308 30.25 -25.10 -29.83
#